data_AF-A0A6B3GMK8-F1
#
_entry.id   AF-A0A6B3GMK8-F1
#
_cell.length_a   1.000
_cell.length_b   1.000
_cell.length_c   1.000
_cell.angle_alpha   90.00
_cell.angle_beta   90.00
_cell.angle_gamma   90.00
#
_symmetry.space_group_name_H-M   'P 1'
#
loop_
_entity.id
_entity.type
_entity.pdbx_description
1 polymer ?
#
loop_
_entity_poly.entity_id
_entity_poly.type
_entity_poly.pdbx_seq_one_letter_code
_entity_poly.pdbx_strand_id
1 'polypeptide(L)'
;MSSETSSAAAIGDVEGVSLYDVDNPAPVIEPPRKRTAKTPKASRGNFEMYAWLFMRLSGILLTVLVIGHLLIQLVLDGGVSKIGFAFVA
;
A
#
# COMPACT_ATOMS: atom_id res chain seq x y z
N MET A 1 25.56 16.05 73.38
CA MET A 1 24.16 16.00 72.93
C MET A 1 24.22 15.85 71.43
N SER A 2 24.15 14.60 70.93
CA SER A 2 22.91 13.86 70.59
C SER A 2 22.35 14.44 69.29
N SER A 3 22.58 13.74 68.18
CA SER A 3 21.60 12.86 67.50
C SER A 3 20.86 13.68 66.45
N GLU A 4 20.82 13.31 65.17
CA GLU A 4 20.04 12.23 64.56
C GLU A 4 20.53 12.09 63.09
N THR A 5 20.81 10.89 62.57
CA THR A 5 19.88 10.06 61.76
C THR A 5 19.01 10.89 60.80
N SER A 6 18.92 10.67 59.49
CA SER A 6 18.76 9.42 58.74
C SER A 6 19.08 9.74 57.27
N SER A 7 19.82 8.91 56.53
CA SER A 7 19.24 7.87 55.67
C SER A 7 17.83 8.18 55.17
N ALA A 8 17.70 8.80 53.99
CA ALA A 8 16.66 8.51 52.98
C ALA A 8 16.58 9.63 51.94
N ALA A 9 17.35 9.55 50.85
CA ALA A 9 16.98 10.08 49.52
C ALA A 9 18.19 10.01 48.56
N ALA A 10 18.88 8.87 48.49
CA ALA A 10 19.87 8.61 47.43
C ALA A 10 19.19 8.06 46.15
N ILE A 11 17.93 8.43 45.94
CA ILE A 11 17.17 8.19 44.71
C ILE A 11 16.69 9.57 44.25
N GLY A 12 17.60 10.29 43.62
CA GLY A 12 17.28 11.59 43.03
C GLY A 12 16.13 11.43 42.05
N ASP A 13 15.27 12.44 42.06
CA ASP A 13 14.12 12.73 41.20
C ASP A 13 14.49 12.82 39.71
N VAL A 14 15.15 11.81 39.15
CA VAL A 14 15.64 11.82 37.76
C VAL A 14 14.59 11.24 36.80
N GLU A 15 13.52 10.62 37.32
CA GLU A 15 12.40 10.12 36.50
C GLU A 15 11.29 11.15 36.24
N GLY A 16 11.30 12.30 36.93
CA GLY A 16 10.21 13.30 36.88
C GLY A 16 10.39 14.44 35.87
N VAL A 17 11.54 14.55 35.20
CA VAL A 17 11.82 15.68 34.31
C VAL A 17 11.16 15.46 32.95
N SER A 18 9.95 15.99 32.79
CA SER A 18 9.33 16.13 31.48
C SER A 18 10.20 17.08 30.63
N LEU A 19 10.89 16.54 29.63
CA LEU A 19 11.74 17.32 28.70
C LEU A 19 10.93 18.26 27.79
N TYR A 20 9.59 18.16 27.84
CA TYR A 20 8.65 18.90 27.01
C TYR A 20 7.58 19.54 27.92
N ASP A 21 7.25 20.80 27.65
CA ASP A 21 6.28 21.61 28.40
C ASP A 21 5.41 22.41 27.42
N VAL A 22 4.40 23.13 27.89
CA VAL A 22 3.50 23.98 27.09
C VAL A 22 4.29 25.01 26.28
N ASP A 23 5.34 25.59 26.86
CA ASP A 23 6.21 26.56 26.21
C ASP A 23 7.33 25.92 25.37
N ASN A 24 7.57 24.61 25.53
CA ASN A 24 8.54 23.82 24.76
C ASN A 24 7.92 22.47 24.33
N PRO A 25 6.99 22.47 23.37
CA PRO A 25 6.28 21.26 22.97
C PRO A 25 7.20 20.27 22.26
N ALA A 26 6.86 18.99 22.34
CA ALA A 26 7.61 17.93 21.68
C ALA A 26 7.72 18.17 20.16
N PRO A 27 8.90 17.95 19.54
CA PRO A 27 9.06 18.11 18.10
C PRO A 27 8.10 17.21 17.33
N VAL A 28 7.36 17.79 16.38
CA VAL A 28 6.45 17.02 15.52
C VAL A 28 7.28 16.11 14.62
N ILE A 29 7.18 14.81 14.83
CA ILE A 29 7.83 13.80 13.98
C ILE A 29 7.05 13.72 12.67
N GLU A 30 7.63 14.28 11.61
CA GLU A 30 7.04 14.18 10.28
C GLU A 30 7.09 12.73 9.79
N PRO A 31 6.01 12.21 9.19
CA PRO A 31 6.04 10.87 8.64
C PRO A 31 7.14 10.79 7.57
N PRO A 32 7.91 9.70 7.51
CA PRO A 32 9.11 9.59 6.66
C PRO A 32 8.83 9.78 5.16
N ARG A 33 7.56 9.74 4.75
CA ARG A 33 7.11 9.98 3.36
C ARG A 33 6.38 11.32 3.18
N LYS A 34 6.66 12.34 4.02
CA LYS A 34 6.13 13.68 3.80
C LYS A 34 6.77 14.27 2.54
N ARG A 35 5.95 14.64 1.56
CA ARG A 35 6.43 15.28 0.33
C ARG A 35 7.04 16.63 0.70
N THR A 36 8.32 16.82 0.42
CA THR A 36 9.05 18.07 0.67
C THR A 36 9.27 18.83 -0.63
N ALA A 37 9.67 20.10 -0.55
CA ALA A 37 10.01 20.92 -1.72
C ALA A 37 11.13 20.33 -2.58
N LYS A 38 11.96 19.45 -2.00
CA LYS A 38 13.05 18.71 -2.69
C LYS A 38 12.59 17.38 -3.29
N THR A 39 11.38 16.92 -3.00
CA THR A 39 10.85 15.67 -3.57
C THR A 39 10.47 15.89 -5.04
N PRO A 40 11.02 15.11 -5.98
CA PRO A 40 10.65 15.23 -7.39
C PRO A 40 9.14 15.05 -7.54
N LYS A 41 8.50 15.96 -8.28
CA LYS A 41 7.07 15.85 -8.60
C LYS A 41 6.90 14.62 -9.48
N ALA A 42 6.04 13.68 -9.09
CA ALA A 42 5.73 12.52 -9.92
C ALA A 42 5.40 13.00 -11.34
N SER A 43 5.96 12.30 -12.32
CA SER A 43 5.97 12.69 -13.74
C SER A 43 4.61 13.26 -14.18
N ARG A 44 4.60 14.46 -14.77
CA ARG A 44 3.40 15.17 -15.28
C ARG A 44 2.81 14.53 -16.55
N GLY A 45 3.07 13.26 -16.82
CA GLY A 45 2.58 12.57 -18.01
C GLY A 45 1.19 11.99 -17.79
N ASN A 46 0.39 11.95 -18.87
CA ASN A 46 -0.94 11.28 -18.89
C ASN A 46 -0.85 9.74 -18.81
N PHE A 47 0.33 9.19 -18.50
CA PHE A 47 0.55 7.74 -18.43
C PHE A 47 -0.36 7.09 -17.40
N GLU A 48 -0.61 7.74 -16.27
CA GLU A 48 -1.54 7.26 -15.26
C GLU A 48 -2.97 7.16 -15.82
N MET A 49 -3.39 8.12 -16.67
CA MET A 49 -4.70 8.12 -17.30
C MET A 49 -4.81 7.01 -18.37
N TYR A 50 -3.77 6.83 -19.19
CA TYR A 50 -3.73 5.76 -20.20
C TYR A 50 -3.67 4.38 -19.56
N ALA A 51 -2.83 4.18 -18.53
CA ALA A 51 -2.76 2.94 -17.78
C ALA A 51 -4.09 2.66 -17.07
N TRP A 52 -4.72 3.70 -16.49
CA TRP A 52 -6.04 3.57 -15.89
C TRP A 52 -7.06 3.09 -16.93
N LEU A 53 -7.15 3.75 -18.09
CA LEU A 53 -8.08 3.40 -19.14
C LEU A 53 -7.82 1.99 -19.68
N PHE A 54 -6.57 1.62 -19.91
CA PHE A 54 -6.16 0.30 -20.37
C PHE A 54 -6.66 -0.80 -19.42
N MET A 55 -6.50 -0.62 -18.10
CA MET A 55 -6.98 -1.61 -17.12
C MET A 55 -8.49 -1.85 -17.22
N ARG A 56 -9.28 -0.81 -17.50
CA ARG A 56 -10.75 -0.92 -17.59
C ARG A 56 -11.18 -1.49 -18.93
N LEU A 57 -10.66 -0.92 -20.01
CA LEU A 57 -11.04 -1.27 -21.37
C LEU A 57 -10.56 -2.69 -21.74
N SER A 58 -9.38 -3.09 -21.28
CA SER A 58 -8.87 -4.45 -21.49
C SER A 58 -9.73 -5.49 -20.77
N GLY A 59 -10.26 -5.20 -19.57
CA GLY A 59 -11.17 -6.11 -18.87
C GLY A 59 -12.43 -6.40 -19.67
N ILE A 60 -13.02 -5.38 -20.29
CA ILE A 60 -14.21 -5.54 -21.16
C ILE A 60 -13.85 -6.35 -22.41
N LEU A 61 -12.73 -6.00 -23.06
CA LEU A 61 -12.25 -6.71 -24.25
C LEU A 61 -12.00 -8.20 -23.95
N LEU A 62 -11.32 -8.49 -22.84
CA LEU A 62 -11.03 -9.85 -22.39
C LEU A 62 -12.30 -10.63 -22.06
N THR A 63 -13.30 -9.99 -21.44
CA THR A 63 -14.59 -10.64 -21.13
C THR A 63 -15.30 -11.10 -22.41
N VAL A 64 -15.39 -10.22 -23.41
CA VAL A 64 -16.01 -10.56 -24.70
C VAL A 64 -15.19 -11.62 -25.43
N LEU A 65 -13.86 -11.50 -25.43
CA LEU A 65 -12.98 -12.44 -26.10
C LEU A 65 -13.10 -13.85 -25.50
N VAL A 66 -13.08 -13.96 -24.18
CA VAL A 66 -13.22 -15.24 -23.47
C VAL A 66 -14.62 -15.83 -23.67
N ILE A 67 -15.69 -15.05 -23.47
CA ILE A 67 -17.05 -15.55 -23.65
C ILE A 67 -17.30 -15.97 -25.10
N GLY A 68 -16.87 -15.16 -26.08
CA GLY A 68 -16.97 -15.50 -27.49
C GLY A 68 -16.18 -16.77 -27.83
N HIS A 69 -14.97 -16.91 -27.28
CA HIS A 69 -14.15 -18.10 -27.47
C HIS A 69 -14.78 -19.36 -26.85
N LEU A 70 -15.39 -19.24 -25.67
CA LEU A 70 -16.12 -20.33 -25.02
C LEU A 70 -17.41 -20.68 -25.77
N LEU A 71 -18.13 -19.69 -26.30
CA LEU A 71 -19.36 -19.90 -27.08
C LEU A 71 -19.08 -20.66 -28.38
N ILE A 72 -18.03 -20.30 -29.12
CA ILE A 72 -17.68 -20.98 -30.37
C ILE A 72 -17.34 -22.45 -30.10
N GLN A 73 -16.50 -22.70 -29.09
CA GLN A 73 -16.11 -24.08 -28.73
C GLN A 73 -17.28 -24.90 -28.17
N LEU A 74 -18.20 -24.27 -27.44
CA LEU A 74 -19.28 -25.00 -26.77
C LEU A 74 -20.52 -25.21 -27.66
N VAL A 75 -20.92 -24.20 -28.44
CA VAL A 75 -22.22 -24.18 -29.14
C VAL A 75 -22.08 -24.46 -30.64
N LEU A 76 -21.08 -23.87 -31.29
CA LEU A 76 -20.95 -23.96 -32.76
C LEU A 76 -20.21 -25.22 -33.21
N ASP A 77 -19.23 -25.69 -32.42
CA ASP A 77 -18.36 -26.81 -32.81
C ASP A 77 -18.68 -28.12 -32.06
N GLY A 78 -19.90 -28.26 -31.53
CA GLY A 78 -20.36 -29.50 -30.87
C GLY A 78 -19.74 -29.81 -29.51
N GLY A 79 -19.05 -28.85 -28.89
CA GLY A 79 -18.49 -28.95 -27.55
C GLY A 79 -17.08 -29.55 -27.48
N VAL A 80 -16.56 -29.69 -26.25
CA VAL A 80 -15.21 -30.23 -25.96
C VAL A 80 -14.98 -31.66 -26.47
N SER A 81 -16.05 -32.38 -26.83
CA SER A 81 -15.97 -33.75 -27.36
C SER A 81 -15.47 -33.83 -28.81
N LYS A 82 -15.40 -32.70 -29.53
CA LYS A 82 -14.80 -32.62 -30.88
C LYS A 82 -13.31 -32.26 -30.86
N ILE A 83 -12.80 -31.76 -29.73
CA ILE A 83 -11.35 -31.58 -29.53
C ILE A 83 -10.73 -32.98 -29.41
N GLY A 84 -10.03 -33.41 -30.47
CA GLY A 84 -9.34 -34.68 -30.56
C GLY A 84 -8.31 -34.66 -31.69
N PHE A 85 -7.44 -35.68 -31.77
CA PHE A 85 -6.32 -35.73 -32.71
C PHE A 85 -6.67 -35.54 -34.19
N ALA A 86 -7.95 -35.66 -34.58
CA ALA A 86 -8.45 -35.34 -35.91
C ALA A 86 -8.35 -33.85 -36.29
N PHE A 87 -8.07 -32.95 -35.33
CA PHE A 87 -7.75 -31.54 -35.58
C PHE A 87 -6.22 -31.30 -35.72
N VAL A 88 -5.41 -32.31 -35.38
CA VAL A 88 -3.93 -32.28 -35.39
C VAL A 88 -3.32 -33.19 -36.47
N ALA A 89 -4.13 -33.87 -37.28
CA ALA A 89 -3.70 -34.78 -38.35
C ALA A 89 -4.17 -34.32 -39.73
#